data_AF-A0A1Y5HT04-F1
#
_entry.id   AF-A0A1Y5HT04-F1
#
_cell.length_a   1.000
_cell.length_b   1.000
_cell.length_c   1.000
_cell.angle_alpha   90.00
_cell.angle_beta   90.00
_cell.angle_gamma   90.00
#
_symmetry.space_group_name_H-M   'P 1'
#
loop_
_entity.id
_entity.type
_entity.pdbx_description
1 polymer ?
#
loop_
_entity_poly.entity_id
_entity_poly.type
_entity_poly.pdbx_seq_one_letter_code
_entity_poly.pdbx_strand_id
1 'polypeptide(L)'
;MPLGWASRVSAEERVALIFGNSAYGSVAPLDNPVHDARLMAHALTQVGFKVTLLSDASQIEMKRAIAQFGRELRKAGSDATGLFYYAGHGVQSFGNNYLLPVDVTLSDAADLDLVAVEAQSVLRQMASARNRTNIVILDACRNNPFSEIPELNDNGLAEMKAPTGTYLAYATAPGGVALDGVGGNSPFTKAVVEQMQVPGQPIEQLFKQVRRAVLKQSNGLQTPWDASSLVSDFLFVDQPVQQAQITSSELLVWQTVRATRDPVQLTLFLRGYPNGEYSDEARTMLAEIIQRELAPPPSNPVQPPSDAENALIQAAQADGSTAGYEAYLLAYPSGTYAEMARAEVASLSKGTSTDPQAGTAEETVVAAEPTPPVPKQPEAGPITFASPLISELAPVSGKSLAELITGSPVFPPIEGLPEEYWKDQTCSNCHQWNRERLCTQANAYLSLTMQRSLTKQHPYGGVMKRALKSWATGGCQ
;
A
#
# COMPACT_ATOMS: atom_id res chain seq x y z
N MET A 1 -3.81 34.03 15.42
CA MET A 1 -3.68 33.62 14.01
C MET A 1 -3.34 32.14 13.98
N PRO A 2 -4.23 31.22 13.58
CA PRO A 2 -3.83 29.83 13.39
C PRO A 2 -3.28 29.66 11.96
N LEU A 3 -2.05 29.15 11.87
CA LEU A 3 -1.42 28.70 10.63
C LEU A 3 -2.01 27.34 10.26
N GLY A 4 -2.99 27.33 9.35
CA GLY A 4 -3.49 26.10 8.72
C GLY A 4 -2.50 25.64 7.65
N TRP A 5 -1.88 24.48 7.86
CA TRP A 5 -1.19 23.75 6.79
C TRP A 5 -2.26 23.10 5.91
N ALA A 6 -2.72 23.84 4.92
CA ALA A 6 -3.47 23.25 3.82
C ALA A 6 -2.49 22.39 3.02
N SER A 7 -2.54 21.07 3.23
CA SER A 7 -1.99 20.10 2.29
C SER A 7 -2.69 20.34 0.95
N ARG A 8 -2.02 21.02 0.01
CA ARG A 8 -2.46 20.99 -1.39
C ARG A 8 -2.31 19.54 -1.84
N VAL A 9 -3.44 18.83 -1.93
CA VAL A 9 -3.54 17.67 -2.82
C VAL A 9 -3.30 18.24 -4.22
N SER A 10 -2.08 18.14 -4.73
CA SER A 10 -1.81 18.47 -6.13
C SER A 10 -2.59 17.44 -6.94
N ALA A 11 -3.50 17.90 -7.78
CA ALA A 11 -4.08 17.04 -8.80
C ALA A 11 -2.93 16.45 -9.62
N GLU A 12 -3.02 15.15 -9.92
CA GLU A 12 -2.05 14.45 -10.75
C GLU A 12 -2.01 15.12 -12.14
N GLU A 13 -0.86 15.70 -12.51
CA GLU A 13 -0.70 16.31 -13.83
C GLU A 13 -0.66 15.22 -14.91
N ARG A 14 -1.58 15.31 -15.87
CA ARG A 14 -1.75 14.31 -16.95
C ARG A 14 -1.43 14.95 -18.29
N VAL A 15 -0.43 14.45 -19.00
CA VAL A 15 0.02 14.99 -20.30
C VAL A 15 -0.08 13.91 -21.36
N ALA A 16 -0.67 14.24 -22.52
CA ALA A 16 -0.80 13.31 -23.64
C ALA A 16 -0.21 13.88 -24.94
N LEU A 17 0.50 13.04 -25.70
CA LEU A 17 0.91 13.30 -27.07
C LEU A 17 0.26 12.27 -28.00
N ILE A 18 -0.42 12.74 -29.04
CA ILE A 18 -1.24 11.94 -29.92
C ILE A 18 -0.88 12.24 -31.37
N PHE A 19 -0.63 11.20 -32.15
CA PHE A 19 -0.44 11.27 -33.60
C PHE A 19 -1.49 10.43 -34.33
N GLY A 20 -2.01 10.97 -35.43
CA GLY A 20 -2.81 10.22 -36.40
C GLY A 20 -2.35 10.55 -37.81
N ASN A 21 -1.72 9.58 -38.49
CA ASN A 21 -1.18 9.78 -39.84
C ASN A 21 -1.97 8.92 -40.85
N SER A 22 -2.57 9.61 -41.82
CA SER A 22 -3.46 9.06 -42.84
C SER A 22 -3.00 9.41 -44.26
N ALA A 23 -2.60 10.66 -44.49
CA ALA A 23 -2.33 11.23 -45.81
C ALA A 23 -0.87 11.04 -46.25
N TYR A 24 -0.44 9.78 -46.37
CA TYR A 24 0.93 9.44 -46.79
C TYR A 24 1.20 9.83 -48.25
N GLY A 25 2.35 10.46 -48.50
CA GLY A 25 2.73 10.95 -49.83
C GLY A 25 3.30 9.87 -50.76
N SER A 26 4.08 8.93 -50.23
CA SER A 26 4.81 7.92 -51.02
C SER A 26 4.33 6.47 -50.80
N VAL A 27 3.50 6.25 -49.78
CA VAL A 27 2.95 4.94 -49.43
C VAL A 27 1.43 4.99 -49.39
N ALA A 28 0.77 3.83 -49.36
CA ALA A 28 -0.68 3.74 -49.34
C ALA A 28 -1.29 4.56 -48.16
N PRO A 29 -2.28 5.43 -48.42
CA PRO A 29 -2.95 6.17 -47.36
C PRO A 29 -3.80 5.26 -46.47
N LEU A 30 -4.16 5.76 -45.29
CA LEU A 30 -5.04 5.08 -44.34
C LEU A 30 -6.25 5.97 -44.01
N ASP A 31 -7.45 5.40 -44.02
CA ASP A 31 -8.69 6.20 -43.89
C ASP A 31 -8.96 6.68 -42.45
N ASN A 32 -8.54 5.89 -41.45
CA ASN A 32 -9.03 6.01 -40.08
C ASN A 32 -8.08 6.67 -39.06
N PRO A 33 -6.73 6.65 -39.20
CA PRO A 33 -5.82 7.18 -38.17
C PRO A 33 -6.09 8.61 -37.69
N VAL A 34 -6.41 9.55 -38.57
CA VAL A 34 -6.77 10.92 -38.17
C VAL A 34 -8.07 10.96 -37.37
N HIS A 35 -9.06 10.14 -37.73
CA HIS A 35 -10.31 10.03 -36.97
C HIS A 35 -10.06 9.41 -35.60
N ASP A 36 -9.28 8.32 -35.55
CA ASP A 36 -8.90 7.60 -34.35
C ASP A 36 -8.18 8.54 -33.36
N ALA A 37 -7.19 9.30 -33.85
CA ALA A 37 -6.44 10.25 -33.03
C ALA A 37 -7.32 11.39 -32.48
N ARG A 38 -8.29 11.89 -33.26
CA ARG A 38 -9.25 12.91 -32.78
C ARG A 38 -10.19 12.34 -31.73
N LEU A 39 -10.69 11.12 -31.91
CA LEU A 39 -11.54 10.44 -30.93
C LEU A 39 -10.79 10.23 -29.62
N MET A 40 -9.56 9.73 -29.69
CA MET A 40 -8.68 9.53 -28.54
C MET A 40 -8.37 10.86 -27.82
N ALA A 41 -8.05 11.92 -28.58
CA ALA A 41 -7.79 13.26 -28.03
C ALA A 41 -8.98 13.82 -27.27
N HIS A 42 -10.19 13.66 -27.81
CA HIS A 42 -11.41 14.10 -27.15
C HIS A 42 -11.63 13.36 -25.82
N ALA A 43 -11.54 12.02 -25.85
CA ALA A 43 -11.72 11.18 -24.67
C ALA A 43 -10.70 11.50 -23.56
N LEU A 44 -9.43 11.63 -23.93
CA LEU A 44 -8.35 11.96 -22.99
C LEU A 44 -8.55 13.33 -22.34
N THR A 45 -9.02 14.32 -23.11
CA THR A 45 -9.37 15.64 -22.59
C THR A 45 -10.49 15.55 -21.54
N GLN A 46 -11.51 14.71 -21.78
CA GLN A 46 -12.63 14.52 -20.85
C GLN A 46 -12.20 13.86 -19.53
N VAL A 47 -11.16 13.02 -19.56
CA VAL A 47 -10.61 12.36 -18.35
C VAL A 47 -9.38 13.10 -17.78
N GLY A 48 -9.21 14.37 -18.14
CA GLY A 48 -8.31 15.31 -17.46
C GLY A 48 -6.88 15.38 -18.01
N PHE A 49 -6.60 14.84 -19.21
CA PHE A 49 -5.29 15.03 -19.84
C PHE A 49 -5.19 16.38 -20.55
N LYS A 50 -4.02 17.01 -20.43
CA LYS A 50 -3.56 18.05 -21.35
C LYS A 50 -3.06 17.38 -22.63
N VAL A 51 -3.82 17.51 -23.70
CA VAL A 51 -3.56 16.81 -24.97
C VAL A 51 -2.83 17.71 -25.97
N THR A 52 -1.77 17.16 -26.59
CA THR A 52 -1.16 17.67 -27.82
C THR A 52 -1.48 16.68 -28.94
N LEU A 53 -2.27 17.11 -29.92
CA LEU A 53 -2.68 16.31 -31.08
C LEU A 53 -2.00 16.83 -32.35
N LEU A 54 -1.39 15.93 -33.13
CA LEU A 54 -0.92 16.21 -34.48
C LEU A 54 -1.56 15.22 -35.45
N SER A 55 -2.05 15.73 -36.58
CA SER A 55 -2.60 14.94 -37.68
C SER A 55 -1.70 15.10 -38.89
N ASP A 56 -1.45 14.00 -39.60
CA ASP A 56 -0.62 13.96 -40.81
C ASP A 56 0.73 14.65 -40.62
N ALA A 57 1.44 14.24 -39.56
CA ALA A 57 2.68 14.89 -39.15
C ALA A 57 3.88 14.42 -39.97
N SER A 58 4.72 15.37 -40.37
CA SER A 58 6.04 15.12 -40.95
C SER A 58 7.03 14.57 -39.92
N GLN A 59 8.15 14.02 -40.39
CA GLN A 59 9.20 13.48 -39.51
C GLN A 59 9.71 14.54 -38.52
N ILE A 60 9.91 15.76 -39.02
CA ILE A 60 10.43 16.88 -38.23
C ILE A 60 9.43 17.29 -37.15
N GLU A 61 8.14 17.37 -37.49
CA GLU A 61 7.07 17.69 -36.54
C GLU A 61 6.95 16.62 -35.46
N MET A 62 6.97 15.34 -35.84
CA MET A 62 6.95 14.23 -34.90
C MET A 62 8.12 14.30 -33.91
N LYS A 63 9.36 14.42 -34.41
CA LYS A 63 10.57 14.52 -33.58
C LYS A 63 10.51 15.71 -32.62
N ARG A 64 10.06 16.88 -33.11
CA ARG A 64 9.90 18.09 -32.27
C ARG A 64 8.83 17.92 -31.19
N ALA A 65 7.69 17.36 -31.54
CA ALA A 65 6.58 17.14 -30.60
C ALA A 65 6.94 16.08 -29.54
N ILE A 66 7.64 15.00 -29.91
CA ILE A 66 8.15 14.00 -28.94
C ILE A 66 9.14 14.66 -27.97
N ALA A 67 10.06 15.48 -28.46
CA ALA A 67 11.01 16.21 -27.61
C ALA A 67 10.30 17.20 -26.67
N GLN A 68 9.26 17.89 -27.16
CA GLN A 68 8.44 18.80 -26.36
C GLN A 68 7.64 18.05 -25.30
N PHE A 69 7.01 16.95 -25.65
CA PHE A 69 6.28 16.09 -24.72
C PHE A 69 7.16 15.62 -23.56
N GLY A 70 8.39 15.15 -23.85
CA GLY A 70 9.34 14.80 -22.79
C GLY A 70 9.70 15.98 -21.87
N ARG A 71 9.81 17.21 -22.42
CA ARG A 71 10.05 18.42 -21.59
C ARG A 71 8.86 18.76 -20.71
N GLU A 72 7.65 18.66 -21.24
CA GLU A 72 6.42 18.91 -20.49
C GLU A 72 6.23 17.89 -19.36
N LEU A 73 6.50 16.62 -19.63
CA LEU A 73 6.41 15.57 -18.62
C LEU A 73 7.43 15.75 -17.50
N ARG A 74 8.69 16.10 -17.83
CA ARG A 74 9.71 16.48 -16.83
C ARG A 74 9.28 17.67 -15.97
N LYS A 75 8.59 18.65 -16.57
CA LYS A 75 8.09 19.84 -15.88
C LYS A 75 6.89 19.51 -14.98
N ALA A 76 6.05 18.54 -15.36
CA ALA A 76 4.88 18.11 -14.60
C ALA A 76 5.23 17.43 -13.26
N GLY A 77 6.45 16.90 -13.13
CA GLY A 77 6.98 16.36 -11.87
C GLY A 77 6.87 14.85 -11.74
N SER A 78 7.33 14.32 -10.60
CA SER A 78 7.45 12.87 -10.37
C SER A 78 6.12 12.14 -10.26
N ASP A 79 5.04 12.83 -9.89
CA ASP A 79 3.72 12.21 -9.72
C ASP A 79 2.89 12.19 -11.02
N ALA A 80 3.38 12.80 -12.09
CA ALA A 80 2.67 12.98 -13.34
C ALA A 80 2.44 11.68 -14.13
N THR A 81 1.41 11.72 -14.99
CA THR A 81 1.15 10.66 -15.96
C THR A 81 1.39 11.16 -17.38
N GLY A 82 2.21 10.41 -18.12
CA GLY A 82 2.48 10.63 -19.53
C GLY A 82 1.75 9.60 -20.38
N LEU A 83 1.00 10.03 -21.40
CA LEU A 83 0.38 9.14 -22.37
C LEU A 83 0.84 9.46 -23.79
N PHE A 84 1.26 8.44 -24.52
CA PHE A 84 1.55 8.52 -25.94
C PHE A 84 0.58 7.64 -26.71
N TYR A 85 -0.01 8.19 -27.76
CA TYR A 85 -0.86 7.45 -28.69
C TYR A 85 -0.40 7.69 -30.13
N TYR A 86 -0.31 6.63 -30.91
CA TYR A 86 -0.04 6.71 -32.34
C TYR A 86 -1.00 5.81 -33.12
N ALA A 87 -1.65 6.38 -34.15
CA ALA A 87 -2.33 5.63 -35.19
C ALA A 87 -1.70 5.94 -36.56
N GLY A 88 -1.46 4.90 -37.35
CA GLY A 88 -0.86 5.03 -38.68
C GLY A 88 -0.04 3.80 -39.08
N HIS A 89 0.78 3.93 -40.12
CA HIS A 89 1.73 2.91 -40.53
C HIS A 89 2.89 2.79 -39.54
N GLY A 90 3.12 1.56 -39.10
CA GLY A 90 4.30 1.19 -38.30
C GLY A 90 4.96 -0.01 -38.94
N VAL A 91 6.29 0.00 -38.94
CA VAL A 91 7.11 -1.10 -39.48
C VAL A 91 8.16 -1.50 -38.47
N GLN A 92 8.61 -2.75 -38.58
CA GLN A 92 9.70 -3.28 -37.78
C GLN A 92 10.95 -3.45 -38.66
N SER A 93 12.12 -3.18 -38.09
CA SER A 93 13.40 -3.58 -38.67
C SER A 93 14.39 -3.93 -37.55
N PHE A 94 15.05 -5.09 -37.66
CA PHE A 94 16.01 -5.62 -36.66
C PHE A 94 15.51 -5.56 -35.20
N GLY A 95 14.21 -5.83 -34.99
CA GLY A 95 13.58 -5.81 -33.66
C GLY A 95 13.26 -4.41 -33.11
N ASN A 96 13.45 -3.35 -33.91
CA ASN A 96 13.05 -1.99 -33.57
C ASN A 96 11.77 -1.60 -34.30
N ASN A 97 10.92 -0.84 -33.62
CA ASN A 97 9.68 -0.31 -34.18
C ASN A 97 9.86 1.12 -34.68
N TYR A 98 9.41 1.38 -35.90
CA TYR A 98 9.43 2.68 -36.55
C TYR A 98 8.02 3.15 -36.86
N LEU A 99 7.71 4.37 -36.45
CA LEU A 99 6.48 5.08 -36.76
C LEU A 99 6.70 5.88 -38.05
N LEU A 100 5.86 5.69 -39.05
CA LEU A 100 6.03 6.37 -40.33
C LEU A 100 5.38 7.76 -40.33
N PRO A 101 6.14 8.82 -40.65
CA PRO A 101 5.58 10.14 -40.91
C PRO A 101 4.92 10.19 -42.30
N VAL A 102 4.07 11.18 -42.56
CA VAL A 102 3.36 11.27 -43.86
C VAL A 102 4.27 11.64 -45.03
N ASP A 103 5.40 12.29 -44.74
CA ASP A 103 6.45 12.67 -45.69
C ASP A 103 7.54 11.59 -45.83
N VAL A 104 7.31 10.39 -45.30
CA VAL A 104 8.24 9.27 -45.48
C VAL A 104 8.49 9.04 -46.96
N THR A 105 9.74 8.81 -47.35
CA THR A 105 10.13 8.34 -48.67
C THR A 105 11.25 7.34 -48.47
N LEU A 106 11.00 6.07 -48.76
CA LEU A 106 11.96 4.99 -48.56
C LEU A 106 12.25 4.31 -49.89
N SER A 107 13.52 4.32 -50.29
CA SER A 107 14.00 3.62 -51.47
C SER A 107 14.83 2.38 -51.11
N ASP A 108 15.53 2.43 -49.98
CA ASP A 108 16.38 1.35 -49.46
C ASP A 108 16.02 1.10 -47.98
N ALA A 109 15.98 -0.17 -47.57
CA ALA A 109 15.72 -0.56 -46.19
C ALA A 109 16.70 0.08 -45.19
N ALA A 110 17.94 0.30 -45.61
CA ALA A 110 19.00 0.86 -44.79
C ALA A 110 18.74 2.32 -44.37
N ASP A 111 17.91 3.05 -45.10
CA ASP A 111 17.60 4.46 -44.81
C ASP A 111 16.41 4.62 -43.84
N LEU A 112 15.80 3.53 -43.38
CA LEU A 112 14.56 3.57 -42.59
C LEU A 112 14.71 4.41 -41.31
N ASP A 113 15.82 4.30 -40.59
CA ASP A 113 16.08 5.06 -39.37
C ASP A 113 16.31 6.56 -39.63
N LEU A 114 16.76 6.91 -40.84
CA LEU A 114 16.96 8.29 -41.30
C LEU A 114 15.64 8.98 -41.64
N VAL A 115 14.66 8.24 -42.18
CA VAL A 115 13.39 8.81 -42.68
C VAL A 115 12.17 8.56 -41.79
N ALA A 116 12.20 7.54 -40.93
CA ALA A 116 11.12 7.25 -39.98
C ALA A 116 11.42 7.80 -38.56
N VAL A 117 10.55 7.48 -37.60
CA VAL A 117 10.74 7.84 -36.18
C VAL A 117 10.71 6.57 -35.33
N GLU A 118 11.81 6.27 -34.64
CA GLU A 118 11.84 5.14 -33.69
C GLU A 118 10.81 5.32 -32.57
N ALA A 119 9.93 4.34 -32.36
CA ALA A 119 9.02 4.31 -31.21
C ALA A 119 9.79 4.31 -29.87
N GLN A 120 10.98 3.70 -29.85
CA GLN A 120 11.87 3.67 -28.70
C GLN A 120 12.31 5.08 -28.25
N SER A 121 12.31 6.07 -29.15
CA SER A 121 12.62 7.46 -28.82
C SER A 121 11.58 8.07 -27.86
N VAL A 122 10.31 7.68 -27.99
CA VAL A 122 9.22 8.08 -27.08
C VAL A 122 9.45 7.50 -25.70
N LEU A 123 9.75 6.19 -25.62
CA LEU A 123 10.06 5.52 -24.36
C LEU A 123 11.27 6.15 -23.67
N ARG A 124 12.31 6.55 -24.41
CA ARG A 124 13.46 7.29 -23.85
C ARG A 124 13.05 8.64 -23.28
N GLN A 125 12.18 9.40 -23.96
CA GLN A 125 11.68 10.68 -23.42
C GLN A 125 10.85 10.47 -22.14
N MET A 126 9.95 9.49 -22.13
CA MET A 126 9.14 9.13 -20.96
C MET A 126 10.01 8.65 -19.79
N ALA A 127 10.96 7.75 -20.03
CA ALA A 127 11.90 7.25 -19.02
C ALA A 127 12.69 8.38 -18.34
N SER A 128 13.17 9.34 -19.16
CA SER A 128 13.93 10.48 -18.66
C SER A 128 13.10 11.43 -17.79
N ALA A 129 11.77 11.38 -17.87
CA ALA A 129 10.90 12.21 -17.07
C ALA A 129 10.79 11.76 -15.61
N ARG A 130 11.06 10.47 -15.33
CA ARG A 130 10.99 9.89 -13.98
C ARG A 130 9.65 10.18 -13.27
N ASN A 131 8.59 10.26 -14.07
CA ASN A 131 7.23 10.40 -13.62
C ASN A 131 6.66 9.03 -13.24
N ARG A 132 5.55 9.04 -12.48
CA ARG A 132 5.01 7.83 -11.84
C ARG A 132 4.48 6.81 -12.84
N THR A 133 3.79 7.28 -13.88
CA THR A 133 3.08 6.41 -14.82
C THR A 133 3.29 6.87 -16.25
N ASN A 134 3.74 5.94 -17.10
CA ASN A 134 3.81 6.13 -18.55
C ASN A 134 2.89 5.14 -19.25
N ILE A 135 2.15 5.61 -20.25
CA ILE A 135 1.20 4.80 -21.01
C ILE A 135 1.52 5.00 -22.49
N VAL A 136 1.78 3.92 -23.22
CA VAL A 136 2.08 3.95 -24.66
C VAL A 136 1.07 3.07 -25.37
N ILE A 137 0.32 3.63 -26.31
CA ILE A 137 -0.73 2.94 -27.07
C ILE A 137 -0.39 3.06 -28.56
N LEU A 138 -0.17 1.93 -29.21
CA LEU A 138 0.18 1.84 -30.63
C LEU A 138 -0.95 1.17 -31.41
N ASP A 139 -1.71 1.96 -32.15
CA ASP A 139 -2.73 1.53 -33.12
C ASP A 139 -2.14 1.52 -34.54
N ALA A 140 -1.08 0.73 -34.70
CA ALA A 140 -0.28 0.62 -35.91
C ALA A 140 -0.22 -0.83 -36.43
N CYS A 141 0.46 -1.02 -37.56
CA CYS A 141 0.61 -2.29 -38.28
C CYS A 141 -0.67 -2.80 -38.93
N ARG A 142 -1.32 -1.92 -39.69
CA ARG A 142 -2.50 -2.24 -40.49
C ARG A 142 -2.09 -2.92 -41.80
N ASN A 143 -1.13 -2.34 -42.51
CA ASN A 143 -0.51 -2.94 -43.69
C ASN A 143 0.95 -2.50 -43.70
N ASN A 144 1.89 -3.40 -44.02
CA ASN A 144 3.28 -2.98 -44.22
C ASN A 144 3.43 -2.40 -45.64
N PRO A 145 3.64 -1.08 -45.80
CA PRO A 145 3.71 -0.47 -47.13
C PRO A 145 4.99 -0.81 -47.89
N PHE A 146 5.98 -1.42 -47.23
CA PHE A 146 7.28 -1.75 -47.80
C PHE A 146 7.46 -3.27 -47.94
N SER A 147 6.36 -4.03 -48.09
CA SER A 147 6.41 -5.50 -48.21
C SER A 147 7.21 -6.02 -49.40
N GLU A 148 7.48 -5.18 -50.40
CA GLU A 148 8.33 -5.50 -51.55
C GLU A 148 9.84 -5.46 -51.21
N ILE A 149 10.21 -4.85 -50.08
CA ILE A 149 11.58 -4.78 -49.58
C ILE A 149 11.81 -6.00 -48.66
N PRO A 150 12.64 -6.99 -49.04
CA PRO A 150 12.78 -8.25 -48.31
C PRO A 150 13.16 -8.07 -46.84
N GLU A 151 13.99 -7.08 -46.52
CA GLU A 151 14.48 -6.77 -45.16
C GLU A 151 13.40 -6.17 -44.26
N LEU A 152 12.28 -5.73 -44.84
CA LEU A 152 11.15 -5.10 -44.15
C LEU A 152 9.87 -5.90 -44.32
N ASN A 153 9.90 -7.17 -44.74
CA ASN A 153 8.68 -7.95 -44.98
C ASN A 153 8.02 -8.52 -43.71
N ASP A 154 8.59 -8.26 -42.53
CA ASP A 154 7.99 -8.62 -41.25
C ASP A 154 6.63 -7.92 -41.09
N ASN A 155 5.63 -8.69 -40.67
CA ASN A 155 4.32 -8.14 -40.30
C ASN A 155 4.32 -7.72 -38.83
N GLY A 156 3.50 -6.73 -38.50
CA GLY A 156 3.34 -6.29 -37.11
C GLY A 156 4.51 -5.48 -36.55
N LEU A 157 4.39 -5.16 -35.25
CA LEU A 157 5.46 -4.53 -34.47
C LEU A 157 6.20 -5.57 -33.63
N ALA A 158 7.45 -5.27 -33.33
CA ALA A 158 8.25 -5.96 -32.33
C ALA A 158 7.70 -5.67 -30.93
N GLU A 159 7.94 -6.61 -30.03
CA GLU A 159 7.78 -6.35 -28.60
C GLU A 159 8.85 -5.35 -28.13
N MET A 160 8.43 -4.24 -27.52
CA MET A 160 9.35 -3.24 -26.96
C MET A 160 9.55 -3.48 -25.47
N LYS A 161 10.81 -3.45 -25.03
CA LYS A 161 11.15 -3.44 -23.61
C LYS A 161 10.95 -2.04 -23.03
N ALA A 162 9.90 -1.87 -22.23
CA ALA A 162 9.60 -0.61 -21.56
C ALA A 162 10.24 -0.55 -20.15
N PRO A 163 10.68 0.64 -19.68
CA PRO A 163 11.14 0.83 -18.30
C PRO A 163 10.02 0.56 -17.28
N THR A 164 10.40 0.31 -16.01
CA THR A 164 9.46 0.22 -14.88
C THR A 164 8.54 1.44 -14.80
N GLY A 165 7.27 1.24 -14.45
CA GLY A 165 6.27 2.30 -14.43
C GLY A 165 5.66 2.61 -15.81
N THR A 166 5.78 1.67 -16.77
CA THR A 166 5.21 1.84 -18.11
C THR A 166 4.16 0.77 -18.42
N TYR A 167 3.03 1.20 -18.95
CA TYR A 167 2.02 0.37 -19.58
C TYR A 167 2.12 0.50 -21.10
N LEU A 168 2.29 -0.61 -21.81
CA LEU A 168 2.42 -0.65 -23.25
C LEU A 168 1.27 -1.46 -23.84
N ALA A 169 0.55 -0.88 -24.79
CA ALA A 169 -0.57 -1.51 -25.48
C ALA A 169 -0.40 -1.43 -26.99
N TYR A 170 -0.74 -2.53 -27.66
CA TYR A 170 -0.72 -2.70 -29.10
C TYR A 170 -2.12 -3.07 -29.58
N ALA A 171 -2.55 -2.51 -30.71
CA ALA A 171 -3.84 -2.84 -31.30
C ALA A 171 -3.95 -4.32 -31.71
N THR A 172 -2.83 -4.99 -31.94
CA THR A 172 -2.74 -6.40 -32.31
C THR A 172 -1.50 -7.03 -31.66
N ALA A 173 -1.42 -8.36 -31.63
CA ALA A 173 -0.28 -9.07 -31.05
C ALA A 173 1.00 -8.78 -31.86
N PRO A 174 2.19 -8.82 -31.24
CA PRO A 174 3.46 -8.73 -31.97
C PRO A 174 3.48 -9.71 -33.15
N GLY A 175 3.93 -9.26 -34.32
CA GLY A 175 3.84 -10.04 -35.56
C GLY A 175 2.48 -10.03 -36.29
N GLY A 176 1.42 -9.55 -35.62
CA GLY A 176 0.04 -9.51 -36.12
C GLY A 176 -0.30 -8.22 -36.86
N VAL A 177 -1.48 -8.21 -37.49
CA VAL A 177 -2.02 -7.06 -38.23
C VAL A 177 -3.23 -6.46 -37.51
N ALA A 178 -3.34 -5.14 -37.49
CA ALA A 178 -4.47 -4.41 -36.92
C ALA A 178 -5.49 -4.06 -38.02
N LEU A 179 -6.78 -4.15 -37.73
CA LEU A 179 -7.82 -3.84 -38.70
C LEU A 179 -8.19 -2.36 -38.65
N ASP A 180 -8.37 -1.77 -39.84
CA ASP A 180 -8.92 -0.42 -39.96
C ASP A 180 -10.36 -0.33 -39.49
N GLY A 181 -11.14 -1.40 -39.69
CA GLY A 181 -12.56 -1.45 -39.39
C GLY A 181 -13.43 -0.80 -40.48
N VAL A 182 -14.75 -0.99 -40.35
CA VAL A 182 -15.75 -0.45 -41.28
C VAL A 182 -16.49 0.74 -40.64
N GLY A 183 -16.57 1.86 -41.36
CA GLY A 183 -17.41 3.01 -40.99
C GLY A 183 -16.87 3.91 -39.86
N GLY A 184 -15.64 4.42 -39.98
CA GLY A 184 -15.12 5.48 -39.11
C GLY A 184 -13.87 5.07 -38.34
N ASN A 185 -13.96 4.92 -37.01
CA ASN A 185 -12.79 4.61 -36.17
C ASN A 185 -12.45 3.11 -36.13
N SER A 186 -11.20 2.76 -35.82
CA SER A 186 -10.73 1.39 -35.65
C SER A 186 -11.45 0.67 -34.50
N PRO A 187 -11.65 -0.66 -34.57
CA PRO A 187 -12.25 -1.44 -33.49
C PRO A 187 -11.49 -1.27 -32.18
N PHE A 188 -10.16 -1.18 -32.25
CA PHE A 188 -9.30 -1.01 -31.09
C PHE A 188 -9.49 0.36 -30.45
N THR A 189 -9.39 1.44 -31.22
CA THR A 189 -9.51 2.80 -30.67
C THR A 189 -10.91 3.07 -30.11
N LYS A 190 -11.97 2.59 -30.78
CA LYS A 190 -13.34 2.62 -30.26
C LYS A 190 -13.43 1.95 -28.89
N ALA A 191 -12.94 0.71 -28.79
CA ALA A 191 -12.99 -0.04 -27.55
C ALA A 191 -12.18 0.62 -26.43
N VAL A 192 -10.99 1.18 -26.72
CA VAL A 192 -10.19 1.89 -25.70
C VAL A 192 -10.95 3.10 -25.16
N VAL A 193 -11.51 3.93 -26.04
CA VAL A 193 -12.22 5.16 -25.62
C VAL A 193 -13.51 4.85 -24.84
N GLU A 194 -14.23 3.79 -25.18
CA GLU A 194 -15.38 3.33 -24.41
C GLU A 194 -14.99 2.90 -23.00
N GLN A 195 -13.93 2.09 -22.87
CA GLN A 195 -13.52 1.57 -21.57
C GLN A 195 -12.79 2.60 -20.70
N MET A 196 -12.15 3.61 -21.30
CA MET A 196 -11.49 4.72 -20.60
C MET A 196 -12.45 5.53 -19.72
N GLN A 197 -13.73 5.59 -20.09
CA GLN A 197 -14.75 6.36 -19.39
C GLN A 197 -15.38 5.61 -18.21
N VAL A 198 -15.06 4.32 -18.03
CA VAL A 198 -15.63 3.50 -16.95
C VAL A 198 -14.97 3.88 -15.61
N PRO A 199 -15.74 4.41 -14.64
CA PRO A 199 -15.17 4.85 -13.36
C PRO A 199 -14.62 3.69 -12.53
N GLY A 200 -13.49 3.92 -11.86
CA GLY A 200 -12.89 2.99 -10.91
C GLY A 200 -12.24 1.76 -11.54
N GLN A 201 -11.99 1.76 -12.86
CA GLN A 201 -11.39 0.64 -13.57
C GLN A 201 -9.87 0.79 -13.71
N PRO A 202 -9.05 -0.13 -13.15
CA PRO A 202 -7.62 -0.19 -13.41
C PRO A 202 -7.32 -0.42 -14.89
N ILE A 203 -6.23 0.17 -15.39
CA ILE A 203 -5.83 0.09 -16.80
C ILE A 203 -5.63 -1.36 -17.30
N GLU A 204 -5.12 -2.26 -16.47
CA GLU A 204 -5.01 -3.69 -16.81
C GLU A 204 -6.38 -4.31 -17.09
N GLN A 205 -7.37 -3.98 -16.25
CA GLN A 205 -8.74 -4.46 -16.44
C GLN A 205 -9.41 -3.77 -17.63
N LEU A 206 -9.12 -2.50 -17.89
CA LEU A 206 -9.55 -1.76 -19.09
C LEU A 206 -9.10 -2.50 -20.35
N PHE A 207 -7.81 -2.78 -20.49
CA PHE A 207 -7.30 -3.44 -21.70
C PHE A 207 -7.71 -4.91 -21.82
N LYS A 208 -7.99 -5.58 -20.70
CA LYS A 208 -8.68 -6.89 -20.74
C LYS A 208 -10.07 -6.79 -21.38
N GLN A 209 -10.83 -5.72 -21.11
CA GLN A 209 -12.12 -5.48 -21.77
C GLN A 209 -11.94 -5.10 -23.24
N VAL A 210 -10.96 -4.24 -23.55
CA VAL A 210 -10.61 -3.89 -24.94
C VAL A 210 -10.31 -5.14 -25.75
N ARG A 211 -9.49 -6.05 -25.24
CA ARG A 211 -9.16 -7.31 -25.91
C ARG A 211 -10.42 -8.15 -26.20
N ARG A 212 -11.34 -8.27 -25.23
CA ARG A 212 -12.62 -8.95 -25.44
C ARG A 212 -13.48 -8.29 -26.52
N ALA A 213 -13.57 -6.96 -26.50
CA ALA A 213 -14.37 -6.20 -27.45
C ALA A 213 -13.82 -6.34 -28.88
N VAL A 214 -12.51 -6.19 -29.07
CA VAL A 214 -11.85 -6.28 -30.38
C VAL A 214 -11.91 -7.71 -30.92
N LEU A 215 -11.67 -8.73 -30.11
CA LEU A 215 -11.83 -10.14 -30.53
C LEU A 215 -13.25 -10.40 -31.05
N LYS A 216 -14.27 -9.90 -30.36
CA LYS A 216 -15.66 -10.04 -30.77
C LYS A 216 -15.95 -9.28 -32.07
N GLN A 217 -15.52 -8.02 -32.18
CA GLN A 217 -15.80 -7.17 -33.35
C GLN A 217 -15.04 -7.63 -34.60
N SER A 218 -13.84 -8.22 -34.43
CA SER A 218 -13.01 -8.73 -35.52
C SER A 218 -13.27 -10.19 -35.86
N ASN A 219 -14.24 -10.85 -35.21
CA ASN A 219 -14.47 -12.30 -35.33
C ASN A 219 -13.19 -13.13 -35.08
N GLY A 220 -12.36 -12.69 -34.13
CA GLY A 220 -11.10 -13.35 -33.76
C GLY A 220 -9.90 -13.03 -34.65
N LEU A 221 -10.05 -12.17 -35.66
CA LEU A 221 -8.95 -11.81 -36.58
C LEU A 221 -7.91 -10.87 -35.97
N GLN A 222 -8.28 -10.11 -34.94
CA GLN A 222 -7.41 -9.15 -34.27
C GLN A 222 -7.44 -9.39 -32.76
N THR A 223 -6.25 -9.55 -32.18
CA THR A 223 -6.08 -9.74 -30.73
C THR A 223 -5.18 -8.65 -30.16
N PRO A 224 -5.72 -7.63 -29.47
CA PRO A 224 -4.90 -6.64 -28.80
C PRO A 224 -3.97 -7.26 -27.75
N TRP A 225 -2.79 -6.68 -27.63
CA TRP A 225 -1.74 -7.15 -26.73
C TRP A 225 -1.24 -6.03 -25.83
N ASP A 226 -0.87 -6.37 -24.60
CA ASP A 226 -0.33 -5.39 -23.65
C ASP A 226 0.74 -6.01 -22.76
N ALA A 227 1.63 -5.14 -22.28
CA ALA A 227 2.67 -5.44 -21.31
C ALA A 227 2.70 -4.32 -20.27
N SER A 228 2.70 -4.69 -18.97
CA SER A 228 2.69 -3.73 -17.86
C SER A 228 3.88 -3.93 -16.94
N SER A 229 4.52 -2.83 -16.59
CA SER A 229 5.48 -2.74 -15.49
C SER A 229 5.05 -1.69 -14.46
N LEU A 230 3.76 -1.34 -14.44
CA LEU A 230 3.19 -0.41 -13.48
C LEU A 230 3.36 -0.95 -12.05
N VAL A 231 3.66 -0.04 -11.12
CA VAL A 231 3.86 -0.35 -9.69
C VAL A 231 2.72 0.13 -8.80
N SER A 232 1.76 0.85 -9.40
CA SER A 232 0.55 1.36 -8.75
C SER A 232 -0.58 1.35 -9.76
N ASP A 233 -1.81 1.14 -9.29
CA ASP A 233 -2.99 1.23 -10.14
C ASP A 233 -3.09 2.62 -10.76
N PHE A 234 -3.45 2.64 -12.05
CA PHE A 234 -3.84 3.85 -12.76
C PHE A 234 -5.30 3.75 -13.17
N LEU A 235 -6.06 4.80 -12.85
CA LEU A 235 -7.46 4.95 -13.19
C LEU A 235 -7.61 6.18 -14.09
N PHE A 236 -8.26 6.00 -15.25
CA PHE A 236 -8.60 7.15 -16.09
C PHE A 236 -9.67 8.02 -15.44
N VAL A 237 -10.69 7.39 -14.85
CA VAL A 237 -11.77 8.06 -14.12
C VAL A 237 -11.87 7.42 -12.73
N ASP A 238 -11.78 8.24 -11.68
CA ASP A 238 -11.98 7.77 -10.31
C ASP A 238 -13.44 7.34 -10.10
N GLN A 239 -13.66 6.31 -9.29
CA GLN A 239 -15.02 5.94 -8.91
C GLN A 239 -15.58 7.00 -7.95
N PRO A 240 -16.71 7.66 -8.27
CA PRO A 240 -17.33 8.57 -7.32
C PRO A 240 -17.76 7.74 -6.11
N VAL A 241 -17.19 8.05 -4.95
CA VAL A 241 -17.57 7.40 -3.69
C VAL A 241 -19.04 7.75 -3.46
N GLN A 242 -19.93 6.76 -3.64
CA GLN A 242 -21.35 7.02 -3.62
C GLN A 242 -21.76 7.41 -2.19
N GLN A 243 -22.24 8.63 -2.00
CA GLN A 243 -22.65 9.17 -0.68
C GLN A 243 -23.65 8.28 0.06
N ALA A 244 -24.44 7.47 -0.65
CA ALA A 244 -25.34 6.46 -0.08
C ALA A 244 -24.61 5.31 0.62
N GLN A 245 -23.46 4.86 0.12
CA GLN A 245 -22.63 3.86 0.80
C GLN A 245 -21.92 4.47 2.01
N ILE A 246 -21.50 5.73 1.93
CA ILE A 246 -20.91 6.43 3.08
C ILE A 246 -21.96 6.60 4.19
N THR A 247 -23.17 7.08 3.91
CA THR A 247 -24.23 7.26 4.94
C THR A 247 -24.69 5.93 5.56
N SER A 248 -24.84 4.88 4.75
CA SER A 248 -25.19 3.54 5.27
C SER A 248 -24.09 2.95 6.17
N SER A 249 -22.83 3.14 5.77
CA SER A 249 -21.67 2.66 6.54
C SER A 249 -21.40 3.55 7.76
N GLU A 250 -21.60 4.86 7.64
CA GLU A 250 -21.45 5.84 8.70
C GLU A 250 -22.48 5.60 9.79
N LEU A 251 -23.76 5.35 9.44
CA LEU A 251 -24.79 5.02 10.42
C LEU A 251 -24.44 3.76 11.21
N LEU A 252 -23.96 2.70 10.55
CA LEU A 252 -23.59 1.46 11.23
C LEU A 252 -22.41 1.66 12.19
N VAL A 253 -21.37 2.35 11.73
CA VAL A 253 -20.21 2.67 12.58
C VAL A 253 -20.65 3.62 13.70
N TRP A 254 -21.49 4.62 13.42
CA TRP A 254 -22.01 5.56 14.41
C TRP A 254 -22.79 4.85 15.51
N GLN A 255 -23.69 3.93 15.16
CA GLN A 255 -24.44 3.15 16.15
C GLN A 255 -23.51 2.38 17.11
N THR A 256 -22.43 1.80 16.59
CA THR A 256 -21.45 1.08 17.43
C THR A 256 -20.66 2.02 18.33
N VAL A 257 -20.14 3.13 17.80
CA VAL A 257 -19.32 4.11 18.54
C VAL A 257 -20.16 4.84 19.59
N ARG A 258 -21.40 5.21 19.24
CA ARG A 258 -22.35 5.85 20.13
C ARG A 258 -22.70 4.96 21.32
N ALA A 259 -22.79 3.65 21.12
CA ALA A 259 -23.09 2.69 22.19
C ALA A 259 -21.92 2.52 23.17
N THR A 260 -20.68 2.58 22.70
CA THR A 260 -19.50 2.42 23.56
C THR A 260 -19.20 3.67 24.38
N ARG A 261 -19.51 4.87 23.85
CA ARG A 261 -19.15 6.18 24.45
C ARG A 261 -17.66 6.24 24.83
N ASP A 262 -16.81 5.56 24.07
CA ASP A 262 -15.38 5.53 24.27
C ASP A 262 -14.74 6.73 23.55
N PRO A 263 -13.93 7.57 24.24
CA PRO A 263 -13.35 8.77 23.64
C PRO A 263 -12.36 8.47 22.50
N VAL A 264 -11.67 7.34 22.53
CA VAL A 264 -10.79 6.89 21.43
C VAL A 264 -11.61 6.49 20.22
N GLN A 265 -12.70 5.74 20.41
CA GLN A 265 -13.58 5.36 19.31
C GLN A 265 -14.29 6.56 18.67
N LEU A 266 -14.74 7.52 19.49
CA LEU A 266 -15.31 8.78 19.01
C LEU A 266 -14.29 9.60 18.21
N THR A 267 -13.04 9.66 18.68
CA THR A 267 -11.96 10.35 17.96
C THR A 267 -11.62 9.67 16.62
N LEU A 268 -11.61 8.33 16.59
CA LEU A 268 -11.40 7.56 15.36
C LEU A 268 -12.55 7.73 14.37
N PHE A 269 -13.80 7.74 14.86
CA PHE A 269 -14.99 8.03 14.05
C PHE A 269 -14.89 9.41 13.40
N LEU A 270 -14.58 10.46 14.16
CA LEU A 270 -14.41 11.82 13.65
C LEU A 270 -13.25 11.98 12.67
N ARG A 271 -12.24 11.11 12.73
CA ARG A 271 -11.14 11.08 11.78
C ARG A 271 -11.53 10.44 10.45
N GLY A 272 -12.38 9.41 10.49
CA GLY A 272 -12.91 8.74 9.30
C GLY A 272 -14.05 9.52 8.62
N TYR A 273 -14.87 10.21 9.42
CA TYR A 273 -16.06 10.94 8.98
C TYR A 273 -16.04 12.40 9.49
N PRO A 274 -15.08 13.23 9.06
CA PRO A 274 -14.87 14.57 9.62
C PRO A 274 -16.04 15.55 9.38
N ASN A 275 -16.79 15.35 8.29
CA ASN A 275 -17.99 16.11 7.90
C ASN A 275 -19.21 15.17 7.68
N GLY A 276 -19.22 14.02 8.35
CA GLY A 276 -20.31 13.05 8.25
C GLY A 276 -21.59 13.53 8.94
N GLU A 277 -22.73 12.90 8.63
CA GLU A 277 -24.05 13.23 9.20
C GLU A 277 -24.03 13.23 10.74
N TYR A 278 -23.26 12.34 11.35
CA TYR A 278 -23.19 12.19 12.81
C TYR A 278 -21.95 12.84 13.44
N SER A 279 -21.16 13.56 12.65
CA SER A 279 -19.92 14.18 13.13
C SER A 279 -20.15 15.23 14.23
N ASP A 280 -21.25 15.98 14.17
CA ASP A 280 -21.61 16.96 15.21
C ASP A 280 -22.06 16.29 16.52
N GLU A 281 -22.81 15.17 16.42
CA GLU A 281 -23.22 14.39 17.60
C GLU A 281 -21.99 13.75 18.27
N ALA A 282 -21.06 13.20 17.49
CA ALA A 282 -19.81 12.61 17.99
C ALA A 282 -18.91 13.64 18.68
N ARG A 283 -18.77 14.86 18.14
CA ARG A 283 -18.01 15.95 18.79
C ARG A 283 -18.61 16.35 20.11
N THR A 284 -19.94 16.49 20.16
CA THR A 284 -20.68 16.80 21.39
C THR A 284 -20.45 15.73 22.45
N MET A 285 -20.60 14.45 22.08
CA MET A 285 -20.41 13.33 23.00
C MET A 285 -18.98 13.25 23.54
N LEU A 286 -17.97 13.46 22.70
CA LEU A 286 -16.57 13.48 23.10
C LEU A 286 -16.30 14.63 24.09
N ALA A 287 -16.86 15.81 23.85
CA ALA A 287 -16.74 16.95 24.75
C ALA A 287 -17.39 16.68 26.13
N GLU A 288 -18.55 16.04 26.17
CA GLU A 288 -19.21 15.64 27.43
C GLU A 288 -18.35 14.66 28.24
N ILE A 289 -17.75 13.66 27.59
CA ILE A 289 -16.90 12.66 28.25
C ILE A 289 -15.66 13.35 28.84
N ILE A 290 -14.99 14.17 28.05
CA ILE A 290 -13.82 14.93 28.50
C ILE A 290 -14.18 15.85 29.67
N GLN A 291 -15.33 16.52 29.62
CA GLN A 291 -15.78 17.36 30.74
C GLN A 291 -16.07 16.56 32.01
N ARG A 292 -16.62 15.34 31.90
CA ARG A 292 -16.83 14.46 33.06
C ARG A 292 -15.52 13.94 33.64
N GLU A 293 -14.55 13.59 32.80
CA GLU A 293 -13.22 13.16 33.25
C GLU A 293 -12.42 14.30 33.89
N LEU A 294 -12.64 15.54 33.43
CA LEU A 294 -12.02 16.74 34.00
C LEU A 294 -12.78 17.33 35.20
N ALA A 295 -13.95 16.79 35.54
CA ALA A 295 -14.70 17.28 36.69
C ALA A 295 -13.98 16.87 37.99
N PRO A 296 -13.71 17.82 38.92
CA PRO A 296 -13.10 17.48 40.19
C PRO A 296 -14.04 16.52 40.97
N PRO A 297 -13.49 15.54 41.71
CA PRO A 297 -14.31 14.66 42.54
C PRO A 297 -15.14 15.50 43.52
N PRO A 298 -16.33 15.02 43.95
CA PRO A 298 -17.15 15.76 44.90
C PRO A 298 -16.33 16.04 46.16
N SER A 299 -16.03 17.31 46.40
CA SER A 299 -15.39 17.76 47.62
C SER A 299 -16.42 17.67 48.75
N ASN A 300 -16.49 16.52 49.42
CA ASN A 300 -17.05 16.48 50.76
C ASN A 300 -16.21 17.43 51.62
N PRO A 301 -16.81 18.41 52.33
CA PRO A 301 -16.05 19.25 53.23
C PRO A 301 -15.49 18.36 54.35
N VAL A 302 -14.19 18.05 54.29
CA VAL A 302 -13.46 17.49 55.42
C VAL A 302 -13.45 18.58 56.48
N GLN A 303 -14.28 18.41 57.52
CA GLN A 303 -14.18 19.25 58.70
C GLN A 303 -12.77 19.07 59.30
N PRO A 304 -12.06 20.16 59.66
CA PRO A 304 -10.78 20.04 60.32
C PRO A 304 -10.92 19.20 61.61
N PRO A 305 -9.90 18.39 61.97
CA PRO A 305 -9.97 17.54 63.16
C PRO A 305 -10.19 18.40 64.40
N SER A 306 -11.13 17.96 65.25
CA SER A 306 -11.42 18.64 66.51
C SER A 306 -10.20 18.63 67.44
N ASP A 307 -10.11 19.57 68.38
CA ASP A 307 -9.03 19.59 69.38
C ASP A 307 -8.94 18.26 70.16
N ALA A 308 -10.08 17.60 70.37
CA ALA A 308 -10.15 16.29 71.01
C ALA A 308 -9.59 15.16 70.13
N GLU A 309 -9.75 15.25 68.81
CA GLU A 309 -9.15 14.30 67.86
C GLU A 309 -7.63 14.46 67.80
N ASN A 310 -7.16 15.72 67.73
CA ASN A 310 -5.73 16.06 67.74
C ASN A 310 -5.04 15.59 69.03
N ALA A 311 -5.68 15.77 70.18
CA ALA A 311 -5.15 15.30 71.46
C ALA A 311 -5.06 13.77 71.52
N LEU A 312 -6.07 13.07 70.99
CA LEU A 312 -6.12 11.61 71.05
C LEU A 312 -5.09 10.96 70.11
N ILE A 313 -4.88 11.50 68.91
CA ILE A 313 -3.85 11.00 68.01
C ILE A 313 -2.43 11.31 68.53
N GLN A 314 -2.21 12.48 69.15
CA GLN A 314 -0.92 12.81 69.77
C GLN A 314 -0.62 11.88 70.95
N ALA A 315 -1.63 11.54 71.75
CA ALA A 315 -1.48 10.56 72.83
C ALA A 315 -1.14 9.17 72.26
N ALA A 316 -1.81 8.73 71.19
CA ALA A 316 -1.51 7.46 70.52
C ALA A 316 -0.08 7.42 69.93
N GLN A 317 0.38 8.53 69.33
CA GLN A 317 1.74 8.66 68.81
C GLN A 317 2.81 8.70 69.91
N ALA A 318 2.52 9.36 71.04
CA ALA A 318 3.43 9.41 72.19
C ALA A 318 3.54 8.07 72.92
N ASP A 319 2.44 7.32 73.01
CA ASP A 319 2.41 5.98 73.60
C ASP A 319 3.03 4.92 72.66
N GLY A 320 2.87 5.10 71.34
CA GLY A 320 3.49 4.24 70.32
C GLY A 320 3.01 2.78 70.34
N SER A 321 1.94 2.48 71.07
CA SER A 321 1.40 1.13 71.24
C SER A 321 0.26 0.85 70.27
N THR A 322 0.07 -0.42 69.90
CA THR A 322 -1.06 -0.87 69.09
C THR A 322 -2.40 -0.48 69.72
N ALA A 323 -2.51 -0.60 71.05
CA ALA A 323 -3.71 -0.27 71.81
C ALA A 323 -4.05 1.24 71.73
N GLY A 324 -3.04 2.12 71.73
CA GLY A 324 -3.23 3.56 71.58
C GLY A 324 -3.83 3.93 70.22
N TYR A 325 -3.32 3.36 69.14
CA TYR A 325 -3.85 3.58 67.80
C TYR A 325 -5.21 2.92 67.56
N GLU A 326 -5.48 1.74 68.14
CA GLU A 326 -6.80 1.10 68.12
C GLU A 326 -7.84 1.94 68.86
N ALA A 327 -7.50 2.53 70.01
CA ALA A 327 -8.39 3.42 70.75
C ALA A 327 -8.72 4.69 69.95
N TYR A 328 -7.74 5.26 69.24
CA TYR A 328 -7.99 6.36 68.31
C TYR A 328 -8.95 5.95 67.18
N LEU A 329 -8.75 4.78 66.56
CA LEU A 329 -9.62 4.28 65.49
C LEU A 329 -11.04 3.95 65.97
N LEU A 330 -11.20 3.58 67.24
CA LEU A 330 -12.51 3.35 67.85
C LEU A 330 -13.27 4.67 68.05
N ALA A 331 -12.58 5.73 68.47
CA ALA A 331 -13.18 7.05 68.70
C ALA A 331 -13.40 7.84 67.39
N TYR A 332 -12.50 7.68 66.41
CA TYR A 332 -12.52 8.41 65.14
C TYR A 332 -12.31 7.47 63.93
N PRO A 333 -13.27 6.57 63.63
CA PRO A 333 -13.12 5.56 62.58
C PRO A 333 -13.04 6.15 61.15
N SER A 334 -13.54 7.37 60.95
CA SER A 334 -13.40 8.15 59.72
C SER A 334 -12.70 9.49 59.97
N GLY A 335 -11.90 9.56 61.04
CA GLY A 335 -11.13 10.75 61.41
C GLY A 335 -10.04 11.09 60.42
N THR A 336 -9.49 12.30 60.55
CA THR A 336 -8.43 12.84 59.68
C THR A 336 -7.18 11.96 59.69
N TYR A 337 -6.89 11.29 60.81
CA TYR A 337 -5.71 10.44 60.99
C TYR A 337 -6.02 8.94 60.96
N ALA A 338 -7.24 8.53 60.58
CA ALA A 338 -7.65 7.13 60.61
C ALA A 338 -6.79 6.22 59.71
N GLU A 339 -6.42 6.68 58.51
CA GLU A 339 -5.55 5.91 57.62
C GLU A 339 -4.13 5.72 58.19
N MET A 340 -3.58 6.77 58.82
CA MET A 340 -2.28 6.69 59.49
C MET A 340 -2.33 5.70 60.67
N ALA A 341 -3.34 5.80 61.54
CA ALA A 341 -3.46 4.92 62.69
C ALA A 341 -3.67 3.45 62.29
N ARG A 342 -4.40 3.17 61.20
CA ARG A 342 -4.52 1.80 60.64
C ARG A 342 -3.17 1.26 60.17
N ALA A 343 -2.38 2.10 59.50
CA ALA A 343 -1.05 1.71 59.04
C ALA A 343 -0.11 1.39 60.22
N GLU A 344 -0.18 2.15 61.31
CA GLU A 344 0.64 1.90 62.51
C GLU A 344 0.24 0.64 63.26
N VAL A 345 -1.07 0.37 63.43
CA VAL A 345 -1.55 -0.91 64.01
C VAL A 345 -1.06 -2.11 63.20
N ALA A 346 -1.10 -2.01 61.86
CA ALA A 346 -0.61 -3.05 60.96
C ALA A 346 0.92 -3.22 61.01
N SER A 347 1.67 -2.15 61.33
CA SER A 347 3.11 -2.18 61.53
C SER A 347 3.50 -2.83 62.87
N LEU A 348 2.87 -2.39 63.96
CA LEU A 348 3.18 -2.83 65.33
C LEU A 348 2.75 -4.28 65.59
N SER A 349 1.67 -4.74 64.95
CA SER A 349 1.22 -6.15 65.02
C SER A 349 2.19 -7.13 64.35
N LYS A 350 3.08 -6.67 63.46
CA LYS A 350 4.13 -7.52 62.86
C LYS A 350 5.40 -7.64 63.72
N GLY A 351 5.52 -6.87 64.79
CA GLY A 351 6.74 -6.76 65.61
C GLY A 351 6.80 -7.62 66.89
N THR A 352 5.84 -8.50 67.17
CA THR A 352 5.82 -9.30 68.40
C THR A 352 5.77 -10.81 68.13
N SER A 353 6.95 -11.44 68.04
CA SER A 353 7.12 -12.89 68.26
C SER A 353 8.48 -13.17 68.92
N THR A 354 8.44 -13.95 70.00
CA THR A 354 9.52 -14.31 70.95
C THR A 354 10.46 -15.42 70.45
N ASP A 355 11.69 -15.43 70.97
CA ASP A 355 12.83 -16.29 70.60
C ASP A 355 13.08 -17.45 71.62
N PRO A 356 13.53 -18.65 71.21
CA PRO A 356 14.32 -19.55 72.07
C PRO A 356 15.72 -19.91 71.50
N GLN A 357 16.69 -20.02 72.42
CA GLN A 357 18.14 -20.11 72.21
C GLN A 357 18.72 -21.41 71.62
N ALA A 358 19.73 -21.19 70.75
CA ALA A 358 21.06 -21.80 70.58
C ALA A 358 21.25 -23.31 70.28
N GLY A 359 21.71 -23.59 69.05
CA GLY A 359 22.35 -24.83 68.63
C GLY A 359 23.06 -24.69 67.27
N THR A 360 24.31 -24.21 67.30
CA THR A 360 25.42 -24.30 66.33
C THR A 360 25.13 -24.77 64.89
N ALA A 361 25.28 -23.88 63.90
CA ALA A 361 26.12 -24.06 62.70
C ALA A 361 25.98 -22.83 61.78
N GLU A 362 27.10 -22.39 61.24
CA GLU A 362 27.31 -21.11 60.57
C GLU A 362 26.53 -20.91 59.26
N GLU A 363 26.14 -19.65 59.09
CA GLU A 363 25.90 -18.87 57.87
C GLU A 363 25.74 -19.61 56.53
N THR A 364 24.59 -19.44 55.90
CA THR A 364 24.42 -18.39 54.87
C THR A 364 22.97 -18.32 54.38
N VAL A 365 22.59 -17.09 54.04
CA VAL A 365 21.25 -16.56 53.80
C VAL A 365 20.48 -17.33 52.71
N VAL A 366 19.32 -17.90 53.08
CA VAL A 366 18.28 -18.33 52.12
C VAL A 366 17.14 -17.33 52.23
N ALA A 367 17.04 -16.45 51.23
CA ALA A 367 15.88 -15.61 51.02
C ALA A 367 14.68 -16.50 50.62
N ALA A 368 13.57 -16.40 51.37
CA ALA A 368 12.31 -17.02 51.01
C ALA A 368 11.51 -16.11 50.07
N GLU A 369 11.22 -16.70 48.92
CA GLU A 369 10.07 -16.49 48.04
C GLU A 369 9.81 -15.09 47.44
N PRO A 370 10.35 -14.85 46.23
CA PRO A 370 9.76 -13.88 45.33
C PRO A 370 8.33 -14.32 44.95
N THR A 371 7.45 -13.33 44.85
CA THR A 371 6.20 -13.35 44.07
C THR A 371 6.32 -14.25 42.83
N PRO A 372 5.27 -15.04 42.48
CA PRO A 372 5.30 -15.86 41.30
C PRO A 372 5.71 -14.96 40.12
N PRO A 373 6.76 -15.33 39.39
CA PRO A 373 7.16 -14.53 38.25
C PRO A 373 5.95 -14.52 37.31
N VAL A 374 5.46 -13.33 36.96
CA VAL A 374 5.04 -13.09 35.57
C VAL A 374 6.11 -13.79 34.75
N PRO A 375 5.79 -14.79 33.90
CA PRO A 375 6.81 -15.54 33.21
C PRO A 375 7.69 -14.52 32.52
N LYS A 376 8.88 -14.29 33.10
CA LYS A 376 9.97 -13.65 32.40
C LYS A 376 10.19 -14.65 31.29
N GLN A 377 9.72 -14.28 30.09
CA GLN A 377 10.18 -14.95 28.88
C GLN A 377 11.68 -15.12 29.09
N PRO A 378 12.19 -16.36 29.06
CA PRO A 378 13.63 -16.56 29.07
C PRO A 378 14.16 -15.59 28.04
N GLU A 379 15.09 -14.70 28.43
CA GLU A 379 15.86 -13.97 27.45
C GLU A 379 16.48 -15.05 26.58
N ALA A 380 15.87 -15.25 25.42
CA ALA A 380 16.27 -16.29 24.52
C ALA A 380 17.72 -15.95 24.17
N GLY A 381 18.64 -16.83 24.56
CA GLY A 381 19.95 -16.87 23.91
C GLY A 381 19.76 -16.82 22.39
N PRO A 382 20.79 -16.42 21.64
CA PRO A 382 20.66 -16.14 20.21
C PRO A 382 19.95 -17.31 19.51
N ILE A 383 18.75 -17.05 18.98
CA ILE A 383 17.99 -18.03 18.22
C ILE A 383 18.85 -18.39 17.01
N THR A 384 19.31 -19.63 16.92
CA THR A 384 20.03 -20.14 15.74
C THR A 384 19.05 -20.72 14.74
N PHE A 385 19.51 -20.97 13.52
CA PHE A 385 18.67 -21.58 12.48
C PHE A 385 18.07 -22.95 12.89
N ALA A 386 18.76 -23.67 13.78
CA ALA A 386 18.37 -25.00 14.28
C ALA A 386 17.78 -24.98 15.69
N SER A 387 17.71 -23.82 16.35
CA SER A 387 17.17 -23.73 17.71
C SER A 387 15.64 -23.91 17.71
N PRO A 388 15.07 -24.73 18.62
CA PRO A 388 13.63 -24.86 18.74
C PRO A 388 13.01 -23.53 19.22
N LEU A 389 11.91 -23.13 18.59
CA LEU A 389 11.20 -21.91 18.94
C LEU A 389 10.21 -22.16 20.08
N ILE A 390 10.21 -21.25 21.06
CA ILE A 390 9.24 -21.26 22.16
C ILE A 390 8.04 -20.43 21.73
N SER A 391 6.86 -21.04 21.67
CA SER A 391 5.63 -20.38 21.24
C SER A 391 4.38 -20.97 21.89
N GLU A 392 3.38 -20.12 22.12
CA GLU A 392 2.01 -20.54 22.48
C GLU A 392 1.26 -21.14 21.27
N LEU A 393 1.77 -20.96 20.05
CA LEU A 393 1.18 -21.53 18.84
C LEU A 393 1.70 -22.96 18.64
N ALA A 394 0.83 -23.95 18.83
CA ALA A 394 1.13 -25.36 18.62
C ALA A 394 1.84 -25.69 17.27
N PRO A 395 1.53 -25.03 16.13
CA PRO A 395 2.24 -25.30 14.87
C PRO A 395 3.71 -24.88 14.84
N VAL A 396 4.13 -23.99 15.75
CA VAL A 396 5.46 -23.34 15.80
C VAL A 396 6.27 -23.82 16.99
N SER A 397 5.61 -24.10 18.11
CA SER A 397 6.25 -24.48 19.36
C SER A 397 7.10 -25.75 19.18
N GLY A 398 8.35 -25.71 19.64
CA GLY A 398 9.29 -26.81 19.57
C GLY A 398 9.96 -27.02 18.20
N LYS A 399 9.54 -26.31 17.14
CA LYS A 399 10.16 -26.40 15.81
C LYS A 399 11.23 -25.33 15.61
N SER A 400 12.26 -25.66 14.86
CA SER A 400 13.30 -24.72 14.40
C SER A 400 12.90 -23.95 13.14
N LEU A 401 13.65 -22.89 12.79
CA LEU A 401 13.47 -22.20 11.51
C LEU A 401 13.72 -23.15 10.33
N ALA A 402 14.67 -24.09 10.46
CA ALA A 402 14.95 -25.12 9.46
C ALA A 402 13.75 -26.05 9.20
N GLU A 403 13.03 -26.44 10.25
CA GLU A 403 11.85 -27.33 10.13
C GLU A 403 10.60 -26.59 9.67
N LEU A 404 10.47 -25.30 10.01
CA LEU A 404 9.31 -24.49 9.62
C LEU A 404 9.29 -24.21 8.12
N ILE A 405 10.46 -24.07 7.48
CA ILE A 405 10.56 -23.75 6.05
C ILE A 405 10.31 -24.98 5.18
N THR A 406 10.57 -26.19 5.68
CA THR A 406 10.29 -27.44 4.96
C THR A 406 8.87 -27.94 5.17
N GLY A 407 8.11 -27.34 6.10
CA GLY A 407 6.71 -27.67 6.33
C GLY A 407 5.77 -27.29 5.17
N SER A 408 4.61 -27.93 5.14
CA SER A 408 3.56 -27.62 4.16
C SER A 408 2.94 -26.24 4.42
N PRO A 409 2.68 -25.44 3.37
CA PRO A 409 1.99 -24.16 3.48
C PRO A 409 0.54 -24.37 3.93
N VAL A 410 0.07 -23.52 4.85
CA VAL A 410 -1.30 -23.59 5.39
C VAL A 410 -2.28 -22.74 4.56
N PHE A 411 -1.75 -21.85 3.70
CA PHE A 411 -2.49 -20.91 2.85
C PHE A 411 -1.75 -20.73 1.51
N PRO A 412 -2.45 -20.28 0.44
CA PRO A 412 -1.79 -20.03 -0.82
C PRO A 412 -0.74 -18.90 -0.70
N PRO A 413 0.44 -19.02 -1.33
CA PRO A 413 1.45 -17.96 -1.34
C PRO A 413 1.01 -16.69 -2.08
N ILE A 414 -0.01 -16.81 -2.94
CA ILE A 414 -0.66 -15.72 -3.68
C ILE A 414 -2.16 -15.88 -3.52
N GLU A 415 -2.86 -14.83 -3.10
CA GLU A 415 -4.31 -14.87 -2.95
C GLU A 415 -5.00 -15.27 -4.27
N GLY A 416 -5.88 -16.26 -4.22
CA GLY A 416 -6.55 -16.82 -5.39
C GLY A 416 -5.77 -17.90 -6.15
N LEU A 417 -4.58 -18.32 -5.69
CA LEU A 417 -3.87 -19.45 -6.29
C LEU A 417 -4.62 -20.78 -6.04
N PRO A 418 -4.97 -21.55 -7.09
CA PRO A 418 -5.68 -22.82 -6.93
C PRO A 418 -4.91 -23.83 -6.07
N GLU A 419 -5.63 -24.64 -5.29
CA GLU A 419 -5.07 -25.56 -4.29
C GLU A 419 -4.03 -26.54 -4.86
N GLU A 420 -4.24 -27.00 -6.09
CA GLU A 420 -3.35 -27.91 -6.82
C GLU A 420 -1.91 -27.39 -6.98
N TYR A 421 -1.69 -26.08 -6.89
CA TYR A 421 -0.37 -25.48 -7.05
C TYR A 421 0.43 -25.30 -5.75
N TRP A 422 -0.19 -25.45 -4.58
CA TRP A 422 0.49 -25.15 -3.31
C TRP A 422 0.24 -26.16 -2.18
N LYS A 423 -0.88 -26.89 -2.18
CA LYS A 423 -1.30 -27.71 -1.04
C LYS A 423 -0.36 -28.88 -0.73
N ASP A 424 0.30 -29.43 -1.76
CA ASP A 424 1.29 -30.52 -1.64
C ASP A 424 2.75 -30.03 -1.78
N GLN A 425 2.97 -28.70 -1.80
CA GLN A 425 4.30 -28.11 -1.86
C GLN A 425 4.87 -27.87 -0.45
N THR A 426 6.13 -27.46 -0.38
CA THR A 426 6.77 -27.00 0.87
C THR A 426 6.87 -25.48 0.87
N CYS A 427 6.92 -24.85 2.05
CA CYS A 427 7.15 -23.41 2.16
C CYS A 427 8.46 -22.99 1.46
N SER A 428 9.49 -23.84 1.51
CA SER A 428 10.74 -23.70 0.78
C SER A 428 10.57 -23.64 -0.73
N ASN A 429 9.72 -24.48 -1.31
CA ASN A 429 9.45 -24.43 -2.75
C ASN A 429 8.61 -23.20 -3.13
N CYS A 430 7.55 -22.90 -2.36
CA CYS A 430 6.64 -21.79 -2.64
C CYS A 430 7.30 -20.41 -2.51
N HIS A 431 8.15 -20.22 -1.50
CA HIS A 431 8.81 -18.94 -1.23
C HIS A 431 10.27 -18.91 -1.69
N GLN A 432 10.77 -20.00 -2.28
CA GLN A 432 12.19 -20.21 -2.58
C GLN A 432 13.07 -19.95 -1.34
N TRP A 433 12.60 -20.39 -0.18
CA TRP A 433 13.23 -20.18 1.11
C TRP A 433 14.37 -21.18 1.32
N ASN A 434 15.58 -20.65 1.45
CA ASN A 434 16.78 -21.32 1.94
C ASN A 434 17.45 -20.45 3.02
N ARG A 435 18.45 -20.99 3.73
CA ARG A 435 19.11 -20.31 4.85
C ARG A 435 19.58 -18.90 4.45
N GLU A 436 20.21 -18.75 3.30
CA GLU A 436 20.75 -17.47 2.82
C GLU A 436 19.64 -16.44 2.55
N ARG A 437 18.59 -16.84 1.83
CA ARG A 437 17.46 -15.95 1.48
C ARG A 437 16.62 -15.58 2.69
N LEU A 438 16.42 -16.53 3.61
CA LEU A 438 15.79 -16.24 4.89
C LEU A 438 16.62 -15.26 5.71
N CYS A 439 17.95 -15.37 5.69
CA CYS A 439 18.82 -14.38 6.33
C CYS A 439 18.67 -13.00 5.70
N THR A 440 18.63 -12.89 4.37
CA THR A 440 18.38 -11.62 3.67
C THR A 440 17.03 -11.01 4.08
N GLN A 441 15.97 -11.81 4.08
CA GLN A 441 14.64 -11.37 4.50
C GLN A 441 14.59 -10.99 5.99
N ALA A 442 15.29 -11.75 6.84
CA ALA A 442 15.35 -11.53 8.28
C ALA A 442 16.05 -10.20 8.62
N ASN A 443 17.12 -9.86 7.90
CA ASN A 443 17.83 -8.59 8.03
C ASN A 443 16.93 -7.38 7.72
N ALA A 444 15.94 -7.52 6.83
CA ALA A 444 14.98 -6.44 6.56
C ALA A 444 14.22 -6.02 7.84
N TYR A 445 13.93 -6.96 8.76
CA TYR A 445 13.24 -6.68 10.02
C TYR A 445 14.08 -5.92 11.06
N LEU A 446 15.39 -5.76 10.83
CA LEU A 446 16.25 -4.91 11.66
C LEU A 446 15.97 -3.41 11.41
N SER A 447 15.52 -3.06 10.19
CA SER A 447 15.17 -1.67 9.85
C SER A 447 13.91 -1.17 10.57
N LEU A 448 13.94 0.06 11.07
CA LEU A 448 12.82 0.70 11.80
C LEU A 448 11.52 0.73 10.98
N THR A 449 11.62 0.89 9.66
CA THR A 449 10.49 0.93 8.72
C THR A 449 9.76 -0.41 8.63
N MET A 450 10.49 -1.53 8.72
CA MET A 450 9.95 -2.88 8.57
C MET A 450 9.56 -3.53 9.89
N GLN A 451 9.89 -2.93 11.04
CA GLN A 451 9.45 -3.43 12.34
C GLN A 451 7.92 -3.44 12.49
N ARG A 452 7.22 -2.54 11.77
CA ARG A 452 5.75 -2.56 11.66
C ARG A 452 5.21 -3.81 10.97
N SER A 453 6.03 -4.54 10.21
CA SER A 453 5.63 -5.80 9.56
C SER A 453 5.68 -7.01 10.51
N LEU A 454 6.31 -6.88 11.68
CA LEU A 454 6.36 -7.91 12.73
C LEU A 454 4.99 -8.13 13.39
N THR A 455 4.14 -7.11 13.36
CA THR A 455 2.77 -7.15 13.93
C THR A 455 1.72 -7.56 12.90
N LYS A 456 2.06 -7.63 11.59
CA LYS A 456 1.15 -8.12 10.55
C LYS A 456 0.81 -9.59 10.79
N GLN A 457 -0.48 -9.92 10.68
CA GLN A 457 -0.98 -11.29 10.83
C GLN A 457 -0.24 -12.26 9.89
N HIS A 458 -0.01 -13.46 10.39
CA HIS A 458 0.67 -14.56 9.72
C HIS A 458 0.21 -15.87 10.38
N PRO A 459 0.16 -17.01 9.66
CA PRO A 459 -0.30 -18.29 10.22
C PRO A 459 0.53 -18.79 11.42
N TYR A 460 1.84 -18.51 11.42
CA TYR A 460 2.73 -18.73 12.56
C TYR A 460 2.78 -17.54 13.54
N GLY A 461 1.76 -16.66 13.49
CA GLY A 461 1.71 -15.39 14.18
C GLY A 461 2.89 -14.46 13.87
N GLY A 462 3.09 -13.44 14.69
CA GLY A 462 4.32 -12.64 14.66
C GLY A 462 5.55 -13.38 15.21
N VAL A 463 5.39 -14.62 15.70
CA VAL A 463 6.43 -15.39 16.40
C VAL A 463 7.57 -15.74 15.45
N MET A 464 7.27 -16.32 14.29
CA MET A 464 8.32 -16.67 13.33
C MET A 464 9.05 -15.42 12.81
N LYS A 465 8.35 -14.29 12.61
CA LYS A 465 8.99 -13.03 12.19
C LYS A 465 9.90 -12.45 13.27
N ARG A 466 9.50 -12.54 14.55
CA ARG A 466 10.34 -12.15 15.69
C ARG A 466 11.54 -13.07 15.85
N ALA A 467 11.37 -14.37 15.64
CA ALA A 467 12.46 -15.34 15.62
C ALA A 467 13.45 -15.05 14.49
N LEU A 468 12.97 -14.75 13.29
CA LEU A 468 13.82 -14.32 12.17
C LEU A 468 14.60 -13.04 12.51
N LYS A 469 13.95 -12.03 13.08
CA LYS A 469 14.64 -10.81 13.54
C LYS A 469 15.73 -11.12 14.57
N SER A 470 15.44 -11.97 15.56
CA SER A 470 16.39 -12.38 16.60
C SER A 470 17.57 -13.14 16.00
N TRP A 471 17.32 -14.08 15.08
CA TRP A 471 18.35 -14.81 14.35
C TRP A 471 19.23 -13.89 13.49
N ALA A 472 18.64 -12.92 12.78
CA ALA A 472 19.41 -11.90 12.05
C ALA A 472 20.24 -11.00 12.98
N THR A 473 19.75 -10.71 14.19
CA THR A 473 20.51 -9.95 15.20
C THR A 473 21.76 -10.72 15.63
N GLY A 474 21.70 -12.06 15.66
CA GLY A 474 22.84 -12.95 15.87
C GLY A 474 23.70 -13.22 14.62
N GLY A 475 23.55 -12.44 13.55
CA GLY A 475 24.33 -12.61 12.32
C GLY A 475 23.93 -13.81 11.46
N CYS A 476 22.70 -14.32 11.62
CA CYS A 476 22.18 -15.49 10.92
C CYS A 476 22.98 -16.80 11.16
N GLN A 477 23.62 -16.90 12.33
CA GLN A 477 24.42 -18.07 12.70
C GLN A 477 23.59 -19.28 13.15
#